data_AF-A0A7U9S2I9-F1
#
_entry.id   AF-A0A7U9S2I9-F1
#
_cell.length_a   1.000
_cell.length_b   1.000
_cell.length_c   1.000
_cell.angle_alpha   90.00
_cell.angle_beta   90.00
_cell.angle_gamma   90.00
#
_symmetry.space_group_name_H-M   'P 1'
#
loop_
_entity.id
_entity.type
_entity.pdbx_description
1 polymer ?
#
loop_
_entity_poly.entity_id
_entity_poly.type
_entity_poly.pdbx_seq_one_letter_code
_entity_poly.pdbx_strand_id
1 'polypeptide(L)'
;MCRYIASDKLSVPKAEIEDILEELKERLEEKYGLKSLIMVVGSIKRNLVTVDENGHFDLDYNLCFIKEPQEVRDNLQGLKDRVRSNLDEITDEDYYYARNSTSVITLERADGSFSLDLGILVKNKNGEYCRLVRNRNNYQLREVALLYNTEMQERYIRQHSAMKRVSELYLMHKKKHPETDSFHLYLEVVNTVFNETGGQKMSKVSGNTHTQNQMDAHANQKNPNNSSSKATANNRSNQMNSNNAAYWKSRGKSGR
;
A
#
# COMPACT_ATOMS: atom_id res chain seq x y z
N MET A 1 13.56 -20.84 -15.64
CA MET A 1 14.39 -19.88 -14.91
C MET A 1 13.65 -18.54 -14.78
N CYS A 2 13.50 -17.99 -13.57
CA CYS A 2 12.84 -16.70 -13.35
C CYS A 2 13.67 -15.52 -13.92
N ARG A 3 13.02 -14.58 -14.61
CA ARG A 3 13.67 -13.38 -15.19
C ARG A 3 12.71 -12.21 -15.23
N TYR A 4 13.21 -10.98 -15.45
CA TYR A 4 12.33 -9.86 -15.75
C TYR A 4 11.61 -10.05 -17.08
N ILE A 5 10.33 -9.67 -17.11
CA ILE A 5 9.60 -9.54 -18.36
C ILE A 5 10.14 -8.35 -19.15
N ALA A 6 10.19 -8.48 -20.48
CA ALA A 6 10.56 -7.36 -21.34
C ALA A 6 9.38 -6.37 -21.42
N SER A 7 9.66 -5.07 -21.46
CA SER A 7 8.62 -4.04 -21.38
C SER A 7 7.61 -4.09 -22.52
N ASP A 8 8.06 -4.43 -23.72
CA ASP A 8 7.22 -4.69 -24.90
C ASP A 8 6.25 -5.85 -24.65
N LYS A 9 6.73 -6.94 -24.03
CA LYS A 9 5.92 -8.11 -23.68
C LYS A 9 4.95 -7.88 -22.52
N LEU A 10 5.21 -6.90 -21.66
CA LEU A 10 4.31 -6.51 -20.57
C LEU A 10 3.22 -5.52 -21.03
N SER A 11 3.52 -4.71 -22.06
CA SER A 11 2.67 -3.58 -22.46
C SER A 11 1.26 -4.00 -22.89
N VAL A 12 1.14 -5.06 -23.69
CA VAL A 12 -0.15 -5.55 -24.20
C VAL A 12 -0.99 -6.17 -23.06
N PRO A 13 -0.51 -7.15 -22.28
CA PRO A 13 -1.24 -7.69 -21.13
C PRO A 13 -1.67 -6.63 -20.12
N LYS A 14 -0.80 -5.63 -19.88
CA LYS A 14 -1.11 -4.52 -18.98
C LYS A 14 -2.28 -3.68 -19.48
N ALA A 15 -2.26 -3.30 -20.76
CA ALA A 15 -3.32 -2.50 -21.37
C ALA A 15 -4.64 -3.26 -21.35
N GLU A 16 -4.61 -4.54 -21.71
CA GLU A 16 -5.77 -5.42 -21.69
C GLU A 16 -6.44 -5.48 -20.30
N ILE A 17 -5.65 -5.67 -19.24
CA ILE A 17 -6.17 -5.65 -17.86
C ILE A 17 -6.67 -4.26 -17.46
N GLU A 18 -5.98 -3.18 -17.86
CA GLU A 18 -6.42 -1.81 -17.54
C GLU A 18 -7.77 -1.49 -18.20
N ASP A 19 -8.02 -1.95 -19.42
CA ASP A 19 -9.30 -1.82 -20.12
C ASP A 19 -10.42 -2.60 -19.40
N ILE A 20 -10.18 -3.87 -19.03
CA ILE A 20 -11.13 -4.68 -18.25
C ILE A 20 -11.48 -4.01 -16.92
N LEU A 21 -10.48 -3.47 -16.21
CA LEU A 21 -10.69 -2.83 -14.92
C LEU A 21 -11.46 -1.51 -15.02
N GLU A 22 -11.27 -0.75 -16.10
CA GLU A 22 -12.02 0.50 -16.33
C GLU A 22 -13.49 0.18 -16.63
N GLU A 23 -13.78 -0.79 -17.49
CA GLU A 23 -15.15 -1.25 -17.73
C GLU A 23 -15.81 -1.78 -16.44
N LEU A 24 -15.06 -2.56 -15.64
CA LEU A 24 -15.53 -3.03 -14.33
C LEU A 24 -15.94 -1.88 -13.43
N LYS A 25 -15.12 -0.84 -13.34
CA LYS A 25 -15.40 0.34 -12.53
C LYS A 25 -16.66 1.06 -13.01
N GLU A 26 -16.83 1.24 -14.31
CA GLU A 26 -18.03 1.87 -14.91
C GLU A 26 -19.29 1.06 -14.59
N ARG A 27 -19.28 -0.26 -14.86
CA ARG A 27 -20.42 -1.14 -14.56
C ARG A 27 -20.79 -1.14 -13.08
N LEU A 28 -19.81 -1.12 -12.18
CA LEU A 28 -20.05 -1.09 -10.74
C LEU A 28 -20.68 0.24 -10.29
N GLU A 29 -20.25 1.37 -10.87
CA GLU A 29 -20.84 2.68 -10.59
C GLU A 29 -22.29 2.74 -11.11
N GLU A 30 -22.55 2.28 -12.34
CA GLU A 30 -23.87 2.33 -12.96
C GLU A 30 -24.89 1.39 -12.31
N LYS A 31 -24.54 0.12 -12.11
CA LYS A 31 -25.47 -0.89 -11.60
C LYS A 31 -25.71 -0.79 -10.10
N TYR A 32 -24.70 -0.34 -9.33
CA TYR A 32 -24.72 -0.44 -7.87
C TYR A 32 -24.37 0.87 -7.15
N GLY A 33 -24.07 1.96 -7.86
CA GLY A 33 -23.65 3.22 -7.25
C GLY A 33 -22.27 3.14 -6.58
N LEU A 34 -21.44 2.16 -6.97
CA LEU A 34 -20.13 1.89 -6.37
C LEU A 34 -19.02 2.63 -7.12
N LYS A 35 -18.72 3.86 -6.70
CA LYS A 35 -17.65 4.66 -7.30
C LYS A 35 -16.28 4.21 -6.81
N SER A 36 -15.34 3.96 -7.72
CA SER A 36 -14.01 3.44 -7.37
C SER A 36 -12.87 4.09 -8.18
N LEU A 37 -11.64 3.83 -7.77
CA LEU A 37 -10.40 4.12 -8.49
C LEU A 37 -9.60 2.83 -8.68
N ILE A 38 -8.90 2.74 -9.79
CA ILE A 38 -7.92 1.67 -10.05
C ILE A 38 -6.56 2.15 -9.57
N MET A 39 -5.84 1.32 -8.83
CA MET A 39 -4.50 1.61 -8.35
C MET A 39 -3.55 0.45 -8.67
N VAL A 40 -2.59 0.71 -9.55
CA VAL A 40 -1.48 -0.19 -9.84
C VAL A 40 -0.64 -0.39 -8.57
N VAL A 41 -0.36 -1.63 -8.20
CA VAL A 41 0.47 -1.97 -7.04
C VAL A 41 1.52 -3.02 -7.39
N GLY A 42 2.07 -3.67 -6.36
CA GLY A 42 2.96 -4.82 -6.53
C GLY A 42 4.18 -4.55 -7.40
N SER A 43 4.52 -5.54 -8.21
CA SER A 43 5.71 -5.55 -9.06
C SER A 43 5.57 -4.61 -10.27
N ILE A 44 4.35 -4.41 -10.79
CA ILE A 44 4.07 -3.48 -11.90
C ILE A 44 4.46 -2.06 -11.53
N LYS A 45 3.92 -1.54 -10.41
CA LYS A 45 4.21 -0.17 -9.93
C LYS A 45 5.72 0.09 -9.78
N ARG A 46 6.48 -0.97 -9.52
CA ARG A 46 7.92 -0.92 -9.23
C ARG A 46 8.79 -1.25 -10.44
N ASN A 47 8.20 -1.63 -11.58
CA ASN A 47 8.90 -2.14 -12.75
C ASN A 47 9.79 -3.36 -12.40
N LEU A 48 9.24 -4.29 -11.61
CA LEU A 48 9.93 -5.49 -11.13
C LEU A 48 9.18 -6.78 -11.51
N VAL A 49 8.29 -6.73 -12.51
CA VAL A 49 7.51 -7.91 -12.94
C VAL A 49 8.46 -8.99 -13.44
N THR A 50 8.36 -10.17 -12.84
CA THR A 50 9.15 -11.34 -13.23
C THR A 50 8.26 -12.38 -13.88
N VAL A 51 8.79 -13.02 -14.91
CA VAL A 51 8.20 -14.17 -15.58
C VAL A 51 8.87 -15.45 -15.08
N ASP A 52 8.07 -16.49 -14.85
CA ASP A 52 8.52 -17.79 -14.38
C ASP A 52 9.09 -18.67 -15.50
N GLU A 53 9.30 -19.96 -15.23
CA GLU A 53 9.86 -20.90 -16.20
C GLU A 53 8.89 -21.26 -17.32
N ASN A 54 7.59 -21.17 -17.06
CA ASN A 54 6.51 -21.50 -17.98
C ASN A 54 6.10 -20.30 -18.84
N GLY A 55 6.60 -19.11 -18.53
CA GLY A 55 6.20 -17.88 -19.19
C GLY A 55 5.09 -17.12 -18.46
N HIS A 56 4.68 -17.58 -17.27
CA HIS A 56 3.63 -16.95 -16.46
C HIS A 56 4.15 -15.77 -15.65
N PHE A 57 3.33 -14.74 -15.47
CA PHE A 57 3.60 -13.61 -14.58
C PHE A 57 2.31 -13.02 -14.00
N ASP A 58 2.43 -12.34 -12.85
CA ASP A 58 1.29 -11.78 -12.13
C ASP A 58 1.19 -10.26 -12.29
N LEU A 59 -0.04 -9.78 -12.36
CA LEU A 59 -0.40 -8.36 -12.40
C LEU A 59 -1.19 -7.96 -11.16
N ASP A 60 -0.62 -7.12 -10.31
CA ASP A 60 -1.25 -6.69 -9.05
C ASP A 60 -1.95 -5.33 -9.16
N TYR A 61 -3.26 -5.30 -8.91
CA TYR A 61 -4.06 -4.08 -8.87
C TYR A 61 -4.91 -3.98 -7.60
N ASN A 62 -5.29 -2.76 -7.26
CA ASN A 62 -6.33 -2.51 -6.27
C ASN A 62 -7.52 -1.78 -6.90
N LEU A 63 -8.72 -2.25 -6.57
CA LEU A 63 -9.96 -1.50 -6.76
C LEU A 63 -10.31 -0.78 -5.45
N CYS A 64 -10.18 0.55 -5.47
CA CYS A 64 -10.32 1.42 -4.31
C CYS A 64 -11.66 2.13 -4.32
N PHE A 65 -12.62 1.70 -3.49
CA PHE A 65 -13.91 2.37 -3.41
C PHE A 65 -13.78 3.77 -2.77
N ILE A 66 -14.34 4.77 -3.46
CA ILE A 66 -14.43 6.16 -2.99
C ILE A 66 -15.81 6.39 -2.36
N LYS A 67 -16.84 5.75 -2.93
CA LYS A 67 -18.22 5.83 -2.47
C LYS A 67 -18.86 4.46 -2.60
N GLU A 68 -19.49 4.03 -1.51
CA GLU A 68 -20.26 2.82 -1.44
C GLU A 68 -21.58 3.06 -0.70
N PRO A 69 -22.73 2.53 -1.19
CA PRO A 69 -23.97 2.55 -0.42
C PRO A 69 -23.83 1.76 0.89
N GLN A 70 -24.54 2.21 1.95
CA GLN A 70 -24.44 1.59 3.28
C GLN A 70 -24.82 0.10 3.26
N GLU A 71 -25.85 -0.28 2.50
CA GLU A 71 -26.27 -1.66 2.31
C GLU A 71 -25.16 -2.56 1.73
N VAL A 72 -24.26 -2.00 0.91
CA VAL A 72 -23.12 -2.73 0.36
C VAL A 72 -22.02 -2.88 1.41
N ARG A 73 -21.82 -1.83 2.22
CA ARG A 73 -20.85 -1.84 3.32
C ARG A 73 -21.22 -2.87 4.41
N ASP A 74 -22.51 -3.05 4.64
CA ASP A 74 -23.04 -4.04 5.59
C ASP A 74 -22.95 -5.49 5.06
N ASN A 75 -22.76 -5.66 3.75
CA ASN A 75 -22.60 -6.96 3.08
C ASN A 75 -21.30 -7.03 2.28
N LEU A 76 -20.18 -7.18 3.00
CA LEU A 76 -18.84 -7.30 2.41
C LEU A 76 -18.67 -8.52 1.48
N GLN A 77 -19.37 -9.63 1.78
CA GLN A 77 -19.39 -10.79 0.88
C GLN A 77 -20.03 -10.41 -0.45
N GLY A 78 -21.22 -9.82 -0.41
CA GLY A 78 -21.94 -9.35 -1.58
C GLY A 78 -21.16 -8.30 -2.36
N LEU A 79 -20.37 -7.45 -1.69
CA LEU A 79 -19.43 -6.56 -2.39
C LEU A 79 -18.40 -7.36 -3.20
N LYS A 80 -17.72 -8.34 -2.58
CA LYS A 80 -16.72 -9.15 -3.28
C LYS A 80 -17.34 -9.94 -4.43
N ASP A 81 -18.51 -10.52 -4.21
CA ASP A 81 -19.20 -11.34 -5.20
C ASP A 81 -19.69 -10.51 -6.39
N ARG A 82 -20.15 -9.26 -6.18
CA ARG A 82 -20.49 -8.32 -7.27
C ARG A 82 -19.28 -7.99 -8.14
N VAL A 83 -18.13 -7.70 -7.53
CA VAL A 83 -16.89 -7.41 -8.27
C VAL A 83 -16.49 -8.63 -9.10
N ARG A 84 -16.49 -9.82 -8.48
CA ARG A 84 -16.14 -11.08 -9.14
C ARG A 84 -17.08 -11.41 -10.30
N SER A 85 -18.40 -11.32 -10.12
CA SER A 85 -19.35 -11.67 -11.17
C SER A 85 -19.31 -10.67 -12.33
N ASN A 86 -19.08 -9.38 -12.07
CA ASN A 86 -18.96 -8.41 -13.16
C ASN A 86 -17.64 -8.59 -13.94
N LEU A 87 -16.56 -9.08 -13.31
CA LEU A 87 -15.39 -9.53 -14.07
C LEU A 87 -15.77 -10.66 -15.04
N ASP A 88 -16.46 -11.70 -14.56
CA ASP A 88 -16.93 -12.81 -15.41
C ASP A 88 -17.85 -12.34 -16.56
N GLU A 89 -18.63 -11.28 -16.37
CA GLU A 89 -19.51 -10.70 -17.39
C GLU A 89 -18.80 -9.78 -18.39
N ILE A 90 -17.57 -9.35 -18.10
CA ILE A 90 -16.75 -8.50 -18.97
C ILE A 90 -15.82 -9.36 -19.81
N THR A 91 -15.23 -10.37 -19.18
CA THR A 91 -14.25 -11.25 -19.83
C THR A 91 -14.92 -12.34 -20.64
N ASP A 92 -14.28 -12.76 -21.74
CA ASP A 92 -14.76 -13.80 -22.64
C ASP A 92 -14.00 -15.13 -22.45
N GLU A 93 -13.98 -15.97 -23.49
CA GLU A 93 -13.32 -17.29 -23.47
C GLU A 93 -11.80 -17.21 -23.32
N ASP A 94 -11.22 -16.03 -23.48
CA ASP A 94 -9.80 -15.83 -23.27
C ASP A 94 -9.41 -15.87 -21.77
N TYR A 95 -10.38 -15.91 -20.87
CA TYR A 95 -10.17 -15.95 -19.43
C TYR A 95 -10.94 -17.10 -18.77
N TYR A 96 -10.36 -17.65 -17.72
CA TYR A 96 -11.10 -18.48 -16.79
C TYR A 96 -11.98 -17.62 -15.87
N TYR A 97 -13.07 -18.20 -15.38
CA TYR A 97 -13.91 -17.55 -14.37
C TYR A 97 -13.09 -17.07 -13.17
N ALA A 98 -13.35 -15.84 -12.75
CA ALA A 98 -12.66 -15.17 -11.66
C ALA A 98 -12.84 -15.93 -10.34
N ARG A 99 -11.73 -16.16 -9.65
CA ARG A 99 -11.64 -16.97 -8.43
C ARG A 99 -11.54 -16.10 -7.17
N ASN A 100 -12.33 -16.44 -6.16
CA ASN A 100 -12.25 -15.80 -4.85
C ASN A 100 -11.10 -16.37 -4.01
N SER A 101 -9.98 -15.64 -3.94
CA SER A 101 -8.87 -15.92 -3.02
C SER A 101 -9.09 -15.26 -1.64
N THR A 102 -8.15 -15.44 -0.71
CA THR A 102 -8.26 -14.90 0.66
C THR A 102 -8.34 -13.36 0.67
N SER A 103 -7.41 -12.67 0.01
CA SER A 103 -7.30 -11.20 0.04
C SER A 103 -7.55 -10.52 -1.30
N VAL A 104 -7.69 -11.30 -2.38
CA VAL A 104 -7.85 -10.82 -3.75
C VAL A 104 -8.94 -11.60 -4.49
N ILE A 105 -9.34 -11.10 -5.65
CA ILE A 105 -9.99 -11.86 -6.71
C ILE A 105 -8.92 -12.12 -7.77
N THR A 106 -8.75 -13.38 -8.18
CA THR A 106 -7.76 -13.77 -9.18
C THR A 106 -8.48 -14.03 -10.50
N LEU A 107 -8.05 -13.37 -11.57
CA LEU A 107 -8.52 -13.58 -12.94
C LEU A 107 -7.34 -14.10 -13.76
N GLU A 108 -7.50 -15.25 -14.41
CA GLU A 108 -6.40 -15.96 -15.07
C GLU A 108 -6.66 -16.05 -16.57
N ARG A 109 -5.69 -15.62 -17.38
CA ARG A 109 -5.75 -15.74 -18.84
C ARG A 109 -5.72 -17.22 -19.22
N ALA A 110 -6.61 -17.65 -20.12
CA ALA A 110 -6.86 -19.06 -20.42
C ALA A 110 -5.67 -19.79 -21.04
N ASP A 111 -4.75 -19.06 -21.69
CA ASP A 111 -3.50 -19.60 -22.22
C ASP A 111 -2.41 -19.80 -21.14
N GLY A 112 -2.70 -19.42 -19.88
CA GLY A 112 -1.79 -19.51 -18.75
C GLY A 112 -0.66 -18.48 -18.76
N SER A 113 -0.69 -17.48 -19.64
CA SER A 113 0.41 -16.53 -19.80
C SER A 113 0.51 -15.50 -18.66
N PHE A 114 -0.60 -15.09 -18.06
CA PHE A 114 -0.60 -14.19 -16.92
C PHE A 114 -1.87 -14.30 -16.07
N SER A 115 -1.79 -13.75 -14.86
CA SER A 115 -2.95 -13.58 -13.99
C SER A 115 -3.03 -12.15 -13.46
N LEU A 116 -4.26 -11.70 -13.16
CA LEU A 116 -4.55 -10.49 -12.41
C LEU A 116 -4.93 -10.88 -10.98
N ASP A 117 -4.24 -10.32 -10.00
CA ASP A 117 -4.65 -10.32 -8.60
C ASP A 117 -5.24 -8.95 -8.23
N LEU A 118 -6.57 -8.91 -8.10
CA LEU A 118 -7.34 -7.70 -7.79
C LEU A 118 -7.68 -7.62 -6.30
N GLY A 119 -7.01 -6.73 -5.58
CA GLY A 119 -7.32 -6.43 -4.19
C GLY A 119 -8.43 -5.39 -4.04
N ILE A 120 -9.43 -5.65 -3.22
CA ILE A 120 -10.52 -4.69 -2.95
C ILE A 120 -10.18 -3.84 -1.71
N LEU A 121 -10.24 -2.52 -1.85
CA LEU A 121 -10.05 -1.56 -0.75
C LEU A 121 -11.32 -0.76 -0.47
N VAL A 122 -11.69 -0.68 0.80
CA VAL A 122 -12.85 0.05 1.32
C VAL A 122 -12.39 0.94 2.46
N LYS A 123 -12.92 2.17 2.58
CA LYS A 123 -12.52 3.07 3.67
C LYS A 123 -13.16 2.65 4.99
N ASN A 124 -12.41 2.73 6.08
CA ASN A 124 -12.95 2.60 7.45
C ASN A 124 -13.68 3.89 7.87
N LYS A 125 -14.13 3.96 9.13
CA LYS A 125 -14.81 5.16 9.67
C LYS A 125 -13.90 6.40 9.76
N ASN A 126 -12.58 6.19 9.78
CA ASN A 126 -11.57 7.24 9.82
C ASN A 126 -11.14 7.71 8.41
N GLY A 127 -11.70 7.11 7.35
CA GLY A 127 -11.37 7.43 5.97
C GLY A 127 -10.12 6.72 5.42
N GLU A 128 -9.55 5.77 6.16
CA GLU A 128 -8.36 5.01 5.78
C GLU A 128 -8.74 3.76 5.00
N TYR A 129 -7.96 3.39 3.98
CA TYR A 129 -8.22 2.19 3.19
C TYR A 129 -7.89 0.90 3.96
N CYS A 130 -8.87 0.00 4.00
CA CYS A 130 -8.75 -1.36 4.50
C CYS A 130 -8.94 -2.36 3.36
N ARG A 131 -8.16 -3.44 3.40
CA ARG A 131 -8.29 -4.60 2.53
C ARG A 131 -9.50 -5.43 2.92
N LEU A 132 -10.35 -5.74 1.95
CA LEU A 132 -11.36 -6.76 2.10
C LEU A 132 -10.71 -8.16 2.05
N VAL A 133 -10.81 -8.90 3.16
CA VAL A 133 -10.19 -10.22 3.34
C VAL A 133 -11.23 -11.23 3.79
N ARG A 134 -11.26 -12.38 3.13
CA ARG A 134 -12.00 -13.56 3.56
C ARG A 134 -11.27 -14.23 4.71
N ASN A 135 -11.97 -14.49 5.80
CA ASN A 135 -11.48 -15.24 6.96
C ASN A 135 -12.44 -16.39 7.24
N ARG A 136 -12.05 -17.61 6.85
CA ARG A 136 -12.92 -18.80 6.84
C ARG A 136 -14.21 -18.54 6.04
N ASN A 137 -15.35 -18.42 6.73
CA ASN A 137 -16.66 -18.21 6.15
C ASN A 137 -17.15 -16.76 6.27
N ASN A 138 -16.33 -15.85 6.83
CA ASN A 138 -16.68 -14.45 7.03
C ASN A 138 -15.79 -13.54 6.20
N TYR A 139 -16.26 -12.31 5.99
CA TYR A 139 -15.51 -11.24 5.33
C TYR A 139 -15.26 -10.11 6.30
N GLN A 140 -14.04 -9.57 6.29
CA GLN A 140 -13.63 -8.51 7.19
C GLN A 140 -12.73 -7.51 6.47
N LEU A 141 -12.76 -6.28 6.96
CA LEU A 141 -11.82 -5.23 6.56
C LEU A 141 -10.57 -5.33 7.46
N ARG A 142 -9.40 -5.50 6.85
CA ARG A 142 -8.10 -5.42 7.53
C ARG A 142 -7.40 -4.15 7.12
N GLU A 143 -6.93 -3.39 8.09
CA GLU A 143 -6.11 -2.21 7.79
C GLU A 143 -4.93 -2.61 6.90
N VAL A 144 -4.74 -1.87 5.81
CA VAL A 144 -3.54 -2.00 5.01
C VAL A 144 -2.45 -1.28 5.77
N ALA A 145 -1.86 -1.97 6.74
CA ALA A 145 -0.77 -1.45 7.57
C ALA A 145 0.52 -1.39 6.76
N LEU A 146 0.56 -0.65 5.65
CA LEU A 146 1.73 -0.56 4.78
C LEU A 146 1.75 0.80 4.11
N LEU A 147 2.86 1.54 4.27
CA LEU A 147 3.55 2.34 3.24
C LEU A 147 4.51 3.38 3.85
N TYR A 148 4.30 3.83 5.11
CA TYR A 148 5.14 4.90 5.67
C TYR A 148 6.63 4.53 5.74
N ASN A 149 6.98 3.27 6.00
CA ASN A 149 8.38 2.85 6.06
C ASN A 149 8.99 2.69 4.66
N THR A 150 8.31 1.98 3.75
CA THR A 150 8.84 1.72 2.41
C THR A 150 8.89 2.97 1.56
N GLU A 151 7.90 3.86 1.60
CA GLU A 151 7.92 5.06 0.75
C GLU A 151 9.07 6.00 1.09
N MET A 152 9.40 6.11 2.37
CA MET A 152 10.55 6.89 2.83
C MET A 152 11.86 6.24 2.38
N GLN A 153 12.00 4.92 2.57
CA GLN A 153 13.17 4.18 2.13
C GLN A 153 13.33 4.20 0.61
N GLU A 154 12.27 3.95 -0.15
CA GLU A 154 12.25 4.02 -1.62
C GLU A 154 12.65 5.40 -2.11
N ARG A 155 12.13 6.47 -1.48
CA ARG A 155 12.51 7.84 -1.82
C ARG A 155 13.99 8.11 -1.57
N TYR A 156 14.52 7.66 -0.44
CA TYR A 156 15.93 7.78 -0.13
C TYR A 156 16.80 7.02 -1.15
N ILE A 157 16.47 5.76 -1.45
CA ILE A 157 17.15 4.93 -2.45
C ILE A 157 17.14 5.60 -3.84
N ARG A 158 16.00 6.18 -4.24
CA ARG A 158 15.88 6.91 -5.52
C ARG A 158 16.77 8.15 -5.55
N GLN A 159 16.79 8.95 -4.48
CA GLN A 159 17.65 10.13 -4.37
C GLN A 159 19.14 9.80 -4.44
N HIS A 160 19.52 8.59 -4.04
CA HIS A 160 20.89 8.09 -4.09
C HIS A 160 21.16 7.17 -5.30
N SER A 161 20.26 7.16 -6.30
CA SER A 161 20.41 6.38 -7.54
C SER A 161 20.62 4.87 -7.36
N ALA A 162 20.16 4.29 -6.25
CA ALA A 162 20.39 2.90 -5.87
C ALA A 162 19.27 1.93 -6.32
N MET A 163 18.34 2.37 -7.18
CA MET A 163 17.24 1.51 -7.66
C MET A 163 17.72 0.32 -8.51
N LYS A 164 18.84 0.48 -9.24
CA LYS A 164 19.44 -0.65 -9.99
C LYS A 164 19.82 -1.80 -9.05
N ARG A 165 20.38 -1.46 -7.88
CA ARG A 165 20.74 -2.42 -6.83
C ARG A 165 19.51 -3.14 -6.26
N VAL A 166 18.40 -2.42 -6.08
CA VAL A 166 17.10 -3.01 -5.69
C VAL A 166 16.67 -4.05 -6.70
N SER A 167 16.69 -3.74 -8.00
CA SER A 167 16.31 -4.70 -9.05
C SER A 167 17.25 -5.92 -9.05
N GLU A 168 18.56 -5.73 -9.01
CA GLU A 168 19.52 -6.85 -9.02
C GLU A 168 19.33 -7.80 -7.83
N LEU A 169 19.21 -7.26 -6.62
CA LEU A 169 18.98 -8.05 -5.40
C LEU A 169 17.61 -8.72 -5.39
N TYR A 170 16.56 -8.02 -5.84
CA TYR A 170 15.22 -8.59 -5.95
C TYR A 170 15.22 -9.81 -6.85
N LEU A 171 15.78 -9.72 -8.06
CA LEU A 171 15.82 -10.85 -8.98
C LEU A 171 16.68 -12.01 -8.44
N MET A 172 17.80 -11.70 -7.77
CA MET A 172 18.64 -12.71 -7.13
C MET A 172 17.88 -13.47 -6.03
N HIS A 173 17.18 -12.74 -5.16
CA HIS A 173 16.40 -13.33 -4.08
C HIS A 173 15.21 -14.12 -4.61
N LYS A 174 14.48 -13.59 -5.61
CA LYS A 174 13.34 -14.29 -6.24
C LYS A 174 13.76 -15.60 -6.90
N LYS A 175 14.94 -15.65 -7.52
CA LYS A 175 15.51 -16.89 -8.07
C LYS A 175 15.88 -17.92 -7.00
N LYS A 176 16.35 -17.46 -5.83
CA LYS A 176 16.79 -18.32 -4.74
C LYS A 176 15.62 -18.85 -3.91
N HIS A 177 14.58 -18.04 -3.76
CA HIS A 177 13.41 -18.27 -2.92
C HIS A 177 12.11 -18.03 -3.72
N PRO A 178 11.86 -18.80 -4.80
CA PRO A 178 10.71 -18.59 -5.68
C PRO A 178 9.36 -18.71 -4.96
N GLU A 179 9.30 -19.52 -3.90
CA GLU A 179 8.14 -19.75 -3.04
C GLU A 179 7.80 -18.57 -2.12
N THR A 180 8.76 -17.66 -1.90
CA THR A 180 8.54 -16.52 -1.02
C THR A 180 7.71 -15.46 -1.74
N ASP A 181 6.74 -14.91 -1.00
CA ASP A 181 5.86 -13.84 -1.45
C ASP A 181 6.68 -12.64 -1.98
N SER A 182 6.31 -12.18 -3.18
CA SER A 182 7.03 -11.14 -3.90
C SER A 182 7.09 -9.82 -3.14
N PHE A 183 6.07 -9.49 -2.35
CA PHE A 183 6.06 -8.27 -1.56
C PHE A 183 7.00 -8.38 -0.35
N HIS A 184 7.02 -9.52 0.35
CA HIS A 184 7.97 -9.75 1.45
C HIS A 184 9.42 -9.67 0.96
N LEU A 185 9.75 -10.31 -0.16
CA LEU A 185 11.08 -10.21 -0.77
C LEU A 185 11.44 -8.75 -1.10
N TYR A 186 10.48 -7.99 -1.63
CA TYR A 186 10.70 -6.58 -1.93
C TYR A 186 11.02 -5.75 -0.67
N LEU A 187 10.29 -5.97 0.42
CA LEU A 187 10.55 -5.30 1.70
C LEU A 187 11.96 -5.57 2.22
N GLU A 188 12.39 -6.83 2.17
CA GLU A 188 13.73 -7.22 2.60
C GLU A 188 14.82 -6.55 1.75
N VAL A 189 14.62 -6.52 0.44
CA VAL A 189 15.56 -5.91 -0.51
C VAL A 189 15.62 -4.39 -0.32
N VAL A 190 14.48 -3.70 -0.24
CA VAL A 190 14.45 -2.25 0.02
C VAL A 190 15.16 -1.91 1.33
N ASN A 191 14.88 -2.66 2.39
CA ASN A 191 15.55 -2.45 3.67
C ASN A 191 17.06 -2.70 3.57
N THR A 192 17.49 -3.74 2.85
CA THR A 192 18.91 -4.03 2.62
C THR A 192 19.60 -2.88 1.88
N VAL A 193 19.06 -2.47 0.74
CA VAL A 193 19.64 -1.39 -0.07
C VAL A 193 19.63 -0.05 0.66
N PHE A 194 18.55 0.24 1.40
CA PHE A 194 18.50 1.44 2.24
C PHE A 194 19.65 1.50 3.23
N ASN A 195 19.93 0.40 3.93
CA ASN A 195 21.05 0.32 4.88
C ASN A 195 22.41 0.38 4.16
N GLU A 196 22.59 -0.32 3.03
CA GLU A 196 23.81 -0.26 2.20
C GLU A 196 24.11 1.17 1.73
N THR A 197 23.08 1.97 1.48
CA THR A 197 23.18 3.35 0.99
C THR A 197 23.45 4.37 2.12
N GLY A 198 23.60 3.91 3.36
CA GLY A 198 23.84 4.80 4.51
C GLY A 198 22.57 5.37 5.14
N GLY A 199 21.40 4.85 4.76
CA GLY A 199 20.14 5.14 5.44
C GLY A 199 20.23 4.69 6.89
N GLN A 200 20.09 5.63 7.84
CA GLN A 200 20.05 5.26 9.24
C GLN A 200 18.76 4.50 9.53
N LYS A 201 18.86 3.32 10.16
CA LYS A 201 17.70 2.75 10.87
C LYS A 201 17.16 3.84 11.78
N MET A 202 15.94 4.34 11.52
CA MET A 202 15.19 4.88 12.65
C MET A 202 15.11 3.73 13.65
N SER A 203 15.57 3.98 14.88
CA SER A 203 15.37 3.03 15.96
C SER A 203 13.92 2.59 15.89
N LYS A 204 13.68 1.27 15.82
CA LYS A 204 12.38 0.76 16.26
C LYS A 204 12.16 1.46 17.59
N VAL A 205 11.13 2.29 17.71
CA VAL A 205 10.59 2.56 19.03
C VAL A 205 10.13 1.17 19.48
N SER A 206 10.98 0.48 20.24
CA SER A 206 10.60 -0.77 20.86
C SER A 206 9.39 -0.43 21.71
N GLY A 207 8.26 -1.09 21.45
CA GLY A 207 7.05 -0.97 22.28
C GLY A 207 7.24 -1.38 23.75
N ASN A 208 8.48 -1.64 24.17
CA ASN A 208 8.86 -2.07 25.51
C ASN A 208 9.70 -1.04 26.29
N THR A 209 9.89 0.18 25.80
CA THR A 209 10.67 1.20 26.55
C THR A 209 9.83 2.39 27.02
N HIS A 210 8.63 2.56 26.46
CA HIS A 210 7.73 3.65 26.86
C HIS A 210 6.30 3.14 26.97
N THR A 211 5.61 3.50 28.05
CA THR A 211 4.19 3.19 28.23
C THR A 211 3.36 4.01 27.22
N GLN A 212 2.15 3.54 26.89
CA GLN A 212 1.22 4.28 26.02
C GLN A 212 1.03 5.73 26.50
N ASN A 213 0.96 5.93 27.82
CA ASN A 213 0.88 7.24 28.44
C ASN A 213 2.10 8.14 28.16
N GLN A 214 3.31 7.58 28.05
CA GLN A 214 4.52 8.32 27.72
C GLN A 214 4.58 8.70 26.24
N MET A 215 4.06 7.84 25.35
CA MET A 215 3.93 8.11 23.92
C MET A 215 2.86 9.17 23.65
N ASP A 216 1.70 9.04 24.29
CA ASP A 216 0.60 9.99 24.22
C ASP A 216 1.01 11.35 24.79
N ALA A 217 1.78 11.38 25.89
CA ALA A 217 2.32 12.61 26.44
C ALA A 217 3.29 13.32 25.47
N HIS A 218 4.15 12.57 24.76
CA HIS A 218 5.07 13.15 23.78
C HIS A 218 4.34 13.69 22.54
N ALA A 219 3.39 12.92 22.00
CA ALA A 219 2.57 13.33 20.86
C ALA A 219 1.71 14.56 21.19
N ASN A 220 1.16 14.60 22.41
CA ASN A 220 0.34 15.72 22.89
C ASN A 220 1.12 17.00 23.15
N GLN A 221 2.41 16.93 23.50
CA GLN A 221 3.26 18.11 23.66
C GLN A 221 3.52 18.82 22.33
N LYS A 222 3.60 18.08 21.22
CA LYS A 222 3.86 18.62 19.88
C LYS A 222 2.61 18.97 19.07
N ASN A 223 1.41 18.72 19.60
CA ASN A 223 0.15 19.09 18.96
C ASN A 223 -0.30 20.50 19.38
N PRO A 224 -0.26 21.52 18.49
CA PRO A 224 -0.62 22.90 18.82
C PRO A 224 -2.09 23.11 19.21
N ASN A 225 -2.96 22.12 18.96
CA ASN A 225 -4.38 22.17 19.31
C ASN A 225 -4.71 21.57 20.68
N ASN A 226 -3.73 20.96 21.38
CA ASN A 226 -3.93 20.39 22.72
C ASN A 226 -3.73 21.44 23.83
N SER A 227 -4.63 21.48 24.82
CA SER A 227 -4.57 22.39 25.98
C SER A 227 -3.28 22.24 26.80
N SER A 228 -2.71 21.03 26.90
CA SER A 228 -1.44 20.78 27.58
C SER A 228 -0.23 21.32 26.80
N SER A 229 -0.28 21.35 25.46
CA SER A 229 0.75 21.99 24.63
C SER A 229 0.71 23.51 24.79
N LYS A 230 -0.50 24.11 24.83
CA LYS A 230 -0.70 25.54 25.13
C LYS A 230 -0.21 25.91 26.53
N ALA A 231 -0.44 25.05 27.53
CA ALA A 231 0.08 25.25 28.89
C ALA A 231 1.61 25.16 28.96
N THR A 232 2.23 24.26 28.18
CA THR A 232 3.69 24.11 28.11
C THR A 232 4.37 25.29 27.39
N ALA A 233 3.74 25.84 26.35
CA ALA A 233 4.17 27.07 25.69
C ALA A 233 4.10 28.29 26.62
N ASN A 234 3.15 28.29 27.56
CA ASN A 234 2.99 29.32 28.59
C ASN A 234 3.75 29.00 29.89
N ASN A 235 4.58 27.96 29.91
CA ASN A 235 5.33 27.60 31.11
C ASN A 235 6.39 28.66 31.42
N ARG A 236 6.28 29.26 32.61
CA ARG A 236 7.12 30.35 33.11
C ARG A 236 8.62 29.99 33.10
N SER A 237 8.98 28.73 33.30
CA SER A 237 10.38 28.28 33.25
C SER A 237 11.00 28.47 31.86
N ASN A 238 10.26 28.16 30.79
CA ASN A 238 10.70 28.34 29.40
C ASN A 238 10.85 29.82 29.02
N GLN A 239 10.06 30.70 29.64
CA GLN A 239 10.14 32.16 29.44
C GLN A 239 11.30 32.82 30.21
N MET A 240 11.94 32.10 31.14
CA MET A 240 13.09 32.57 31.92
C MET A 240 14.43 31.95 31.48
N ASN A 241 14.42 30.97 30.56
CA ASN A 241 15.62 30.38 29.98
C ASN A 241 16.04 31.12 28.68
N SER A 242 17.14 31.87 28.72
CA SER A 242 17.64 32.67 27.57
C SER A 242 18.03 31.85 26.33
N ASN A 243 18.22 30.53 26.48
CA ASN A 243 18.51 29.63 25.38
C ASN A 243 17.25 29.06 24.71
N ASN A 244 16.06 29.41 25.20
CA ASN A 244 14.78 28.99 24.64
C ASN A 244 14.14 30.13 23.83
N ALA A 245 13.66 29.86 22.61
CA ALA A 245 13.03 30.86 21.75
C ALA A 245 11.82 31.57 22.40
N ALA A 246 11.11 30.91 23.32
CA ALA A 246 9.98 31.51 24.06
C ALA A 246 10.41 32.66 24.99
N TYR A 247 11.65 32.66 25.48
CA TYR A 247 12.22 33.74 26.31
C TYR A 247 12.31 35.08 25.57
N TRP A 248 12.68 35.04 24.29
CA TRP A 248 12.81 36.24 23.46
C TRP A 248 11.45 36.73 22.96
N LYS A 249 10.53 35.79 22.65
CA LYS A 249 9.15 36.10 22.27
C LYS A 249 8.37 36.81 23.37
N SER A 250 8.51 36.41 24.64
CA SER A 250 7.81 37.05 25.76
C SER A 250 8.28 38.48 26.06
N ARG A 251 9.46 38.88 25.55
CA ARG A 251 10.06 40.21 25.73
C ARG A 251 9.95 41.11 24.50
N GLY A 252 9.12 40.72 23.53
CA GLY A 252 8.81 41.52 22.35
C GLY A 252 9.96 41.67 21.34
N LYS A 253 11.00 40.83 21.43
CA LYS A 253 12.10 40.84 20.46
C LYS A 253 11.99 39.65 19.51
N SER A 254 11.38 39.87 18.35
CA SER A 254 11.37 38.91 17.25
C SER A 254 12.58 39.15 16.34
N GLY A 255 13.61 38.31 16.45
CA GLY A 255 14.66 38.24 15.44
C GLY A 255 16.02 37.78 15.97
N ARG A 256 16.34 36.50 15.70
CA ARG A 256 17.60 36.07 15.09
C ARG A 256 17.43 34.67 14.55
#